data_AF-A0A7C3H1R9-F1
#
_entry.id   AF-A0A7C3H1R9-F1
#
_cell.length_a   1.000
_cell.length_b   1.000
_cell.length_c   1.000
_cell.angle_alpha   90.00
_cell.angle_beta   90.00
_cell.angle_gamma   90.00
#
_symmetry.space_group_name_H-M   'P 1'
#
loop_
_entity.id
_entity.type
_entity.pdbx_description
1 polymer ?
#
loop_
_entity_poly.entity_id
_entity_poly.type
_entity_poly.pdbx_seq_one_letter_code
_entity_poly.pdbx_strand_id
1 'polypeptide(L)'
;MIQRRTQSETYWREQFRVTEEDISQLYSLLLDENRPLSPADLALAVIEHRCRQEEALIARELSRGPIYQPKDAYEIGQQVIFPVFDYTVGTVTGTRPGRSPDYGEFTVIQVEFEDGQVREFASQLQGDHKLNLPEGQDLLAQPDLLTPAELHELHGAVVEEALLNALREEEGFVTFGGRWFLRDLLVPIDLGRLNIAEALVEINSRPLPTAEFLPELDLPAETSEELQIFSLNYALQADDRFDNVGDEGRNIWYLRRLTPEPVVSPPDVLKLEIEPYDRKAISEELLLIEREIDDEGSGEEVMGPSRPL
;
A
#
# COMPACT_ATOMS: atom_id res chain seq x y z
N MET A 1 -10.17 12.67 23.17
CA MET A 1 -9.18 12.27 22.15
C MET A 1 -9.93 12.03 20.86
N ILE A 2 -9.35 12.45 19.76
CA ILE A 2 -9.92 12.33 18.42
C ILE A 2 -9.69 10.89 17.98
N GLN A 3 -10.76 10.11 17.80
CA GLN A 3 -10.61 8.76 17.27
C GLN A 3 -10.44 8.85 15.76
N ARG A 4 -9.25 8.49 15.28
CA ARG A 4 -8.93 8.34 13.86
C ARG A 4 -9.12 6.89 13.48
N ARG A 5 -9.98 6.62 12.49
CA ARG A 5 -10.23 5.27 11.97
C ARG A 5 -8.97 4.67 11.36
N THR A 6 -8.18 5.49 10.67
CA THR A 6 -6.89 5.07 10.07
C THR A 6 -5.86 4.60 11.11
N GLN A 7 -6.05 4.93 12.39
CA GLN A 7 -5.18 4.49 13.49
C GLN A 7 -5.68 3.19 14.15
N SER A 8 -6.79 2.62 13.68
CA SER A 8 -7.32 1.36 14.18
C SER A 8 -6.91 0.20 13.27
N GLU A 9 -6.35 -0.86 13.85
CA GLU A 9 -6.08 -2.10 13.13
C GLU A 9 -7.35 -2.73 12.51
N THR A 10 -8.49 -2.60 13.20
CA THR A 10 -9.78 -3.13 12.70
C THR A 10 -10.22 -2.50 11.39
N TYR A 11 -9.88 -1.22 11.18
CA TYR A 11 -10.19 -0.53 9.93
C TYR A 11 -9.44 -1.18 8.77
N TRP A 12 -8.13 -1.35 8.89
CA TRP A 12 -7.29 -1.91 7.82
C TRP A 12 -7.56 -3.39 7.54
N ARG A 13 -7.86 -4.19 8.57
CA ARG A 13 -8.10 -5.63 8.39
C ARG A 13 -9.52 -5.98 7.94
N GLU A 14 -10.54 -5.30 8.47
CA GLU A 14 -11.93 -5.74 8.29
C GLU A 14 -12.74 -4.79 7.40
N GLN A 15 -12.45 -3.49 7.43
CA GLN A 15 -13.27 -2.47 6.78
C GLN A 15 -12.65 -1.93 5.49
N PHE A 16 -11.33 -2.05 5.34
CA PHE A 16 -10.62 -1.53 4.18
C PHE A 16 -11.07 -2.25 2.91
N ARG A 17 -11.48 -1.45 1.94
CA ARG A 17 -11.82 -1.85 0.58
C ARG A 17 -11.25 -0.78 -0.34
N VAL A 18 -10.58 -1.23 -1.39
CA VAL A 18 -10.13 -0.35 -2.46
C VAL A 18 -11.35 0.25 -3.12
N THR A 19 -11.39 1.58 -3.23
CA THR A 19 -12.47 2.30 -3.89
C THR A 19 -12.02 2.83 -5.25
N GLU A 20 -12.97 3.18 -6.12
CA GLU A 20 -12.67 3.83 -7.42
C GLU A 20 -11.89 5.15 -7.25
N GLU A 21 -12.08 5.84 -6.12
CA GLU A 21 -11.31 7.05 -5.78
C GLU A 21 -9.83 6.73 -5.54
N ASP A 22 -9.53 5.62 -4.85
CA ASP A 22 -8.14 5.17 -4.66
C ASP A 22 -7.50 4.85 -6.02
N ILE A 23 -8.21 4.13 -6.90
CA ILE A 23 -7.73 3.79 -8.25
C ILE A 23 -7.46 5.06 -9.07
N SER A 24 -8.38 6.03 -9.04
CA SER A 24 -8.23 7.31 -9.73
C SER A 24 -7.04 8.13 -9.22
N GLN A 25 -6.81 8.08 -7.90
CA GLN A 25 -5.67 8.73 -7.27
C GLN A 25 -4.35 8.06 -7.64
N LEU A 26 -4.31 6.72 -7.69
CA LEU A 26 -3.14 5.99 -8.17
C LEU A 26 -2.85 6.25 -9.65
N TYR A 27 -3.89 6.39 -10.48
CA TYR A 27 -3.73 6.78 -11.88
C TYR A 27 -3.04 8.16 -11.97
N SER A 28 -3.51 9.13 -11.19
CA SER A 28 -2.92 10.47 -11.15
C SER A 28 -1.48 10.44 -10.62
N LEU A 29 -1.20 9.63 -9.59
CA LEU A 29 0.14 9.46 -9.04
C LEU A 29 1.11 8.90 -10.09
N LEU A 30 0.73 7.83 -10.80
CA LEU A 30 1.59 7.23 -11.84
C LEU A 30 1.78 8.15 -13.03
N LEU A 31 0.77 8.95 -13.37
CA LEU A 31 0.86 9.99 -14.39
C LEU A 31 1.86 11.08 -13.99
N ASP A 32 1.82 11.53 -12.74
CA ASP A 32 2.70 12.59 -12.21
C ASP A 32 4.14 12.11 -12.02
N GLU A 33 4.33 10.91 -11.45
CA GLU A 33 5.64 10.31 -11.21
C GLU A 33 6.30 9.83 -12.51
N ASN A 34 5.50 9.48 -13.53
CA ASN A 34 5.94 9.01 -14.84
C ASN A 34 6.99 7.87 -14.77
N ARG A 35 6.84 6.98 -13.78
CA ARG A 35 7.67 5.79 -13.58
C ARG A 35 6.86 4.62 -13.00
N PRO A 36 7.25 3.36 -13.27
CA PRO A 36 6.64 2.19 -12.65
C PRO A 36 6.91 2.15 -11.14
N LEU A 37 5.87 1.85 -10.35
CA LEU A 37 5.96 1.81 -8.89
C LEU A 37 5.82 0.38 -8.36
N SER A 38 6.40 0.13 -7.18
CA SER A 38 6.22 -1.15 -6.49
C SER A 38 4.85 -1.21 -5.77
N PRO A 39 4.33 -2.40 -5.44
CA PRO A 39 3.08 -2.54 -4.71
C PRO A 39 3.15 -1.85 -3.35
N ALA A 40 4.31 -1.91 -2.68
CA ALA A 40 4.58 -1.21 -1.42
C ALA A 40 4.48 0.32 -1.58
N ASP A 41 5.08 0.89 -2.63
CA ASP A 41 4.97 2.34 -2.88
C ASP A 41 3.52 2.76 -3.14
N LEU A 42 2.77 1.94 -3.89
CA LEU A 42 1.36 2.20 -4.16
C LEU A 42 0.51 2.07 -2.89
N ALA A 43 0.77 1.07 -2.06
CA ALA A 43 0.06 0.88 -0.79
C ALA A 43 0.34 2.04 0.18
N LEU A 44 1.60 2.49 0.27
CA LEU A 44 1.96 3.68 1.05
C LEU A 44 1.19 4.91 0.56
N ALA A 45 1.13 5.14 -0.76
CA ALA A 45 0.39 6.27 -1.33
C ALA A 45 -1.12 6.24 -1.01
N VAL A 46 -1.74 5.05 -1.02
CA VAL A 46 -3.14 4.88 -0.62
C VAL A 46 -3.31 5.17 0.87
N ILE A 47 -2.43 4.66 1.74
CA ILE A 47 -2.48 4.92 3.18
C ILE A 47 -2.34 6.42 3.46
N GLU A 48 -1.38 7.09 2.83
CA GLU A 48 -1.21 8.55 2.93
C GLU A 48 -2.44 9.30 2.44
N HIS A 49 -3.06 8.84 1.36
CA HIS A 49 -4.30 9.44 0.86
C HIS A 49 -5.44 9.31 1.87
N ARG A 50 -5.66 8.12 2.43
CA ARG A 50 -6.69 7.87 3.45
C ARG A 50 -6.47 8.68 4.71
N CYS A 51 -5.23 8.79 5.19
CA CYS A 51 -4.88 9.65 6.32
C CYS A 51 -5.20 11.13 6.03
N ARG A 52 -4.81 11.64 4.84
CA ARG A 52 -5.10 13.03 4.44
C ARG A 52 -6.60 13.29 4.28
N GLN A 53 -7.35 12.35 3.71
CA GLN A 53 -8.80 12.46 3.59
C GLN A 53 -9.47 12.56 4.97
N GLU A 54 -9.05 11.71 5.91
CA GLU A 54 -9.57 11.73 7.27
C GLU A 54 -9.21 13.04 8.00
N GLU A 55 -7.97 13.51 7.86
CA GLU A 55 -7.55 14.81 8.42
C GLU A 55 -8.33 15.98 7.83
N ALA A 56 -8.57 15.97 6.51
CA ALA A 56 -9.37 17.00 5.85
C ALA A 56 -10.84 16.98 6.31
N LEU A 57 -11.41 15.79 6.55
CA LEU A 57 -12.76 15.64 7.09
C LEU A 57 -12.81 16.21 8.52
N ILE A 58 -11.87 15.82 9.38
CA ILE A 58 -11.77 16.35 10.74
C ILE A 58 -11.60 17.87 10.72
N ALA A 59 -10.70 18.40 9.90
CA ALA A 59 -10.47 19.84 9.79
C ALA A 59 -11.72 20.60 9.32
N ARG A 60 -12.49 20.02 8.37
CA ARG A 60 -13.78 20.58 7.94
C ARG A 60 -14.79 20.58 9.08
N GLU A 61 -14.92 19.50 9.82
CA GLU A 61 -15.82 19.46 10.97
C GLU A 61 -15.40 20.49 12.01
N LEU A 62 -14.11 20.55 12.37
CA LEU A 62 -13.55 21.55 13.29
C LEU A 62 -13.77 23.00 12.85
N SER A 63 -13.91 23.26 11.54
CA SER A 63 -14.21 24.61 11.03
C SER A 63 -15.67 25.04 11.25
N ARG A 64 -16.58 24.10 11.56
CA ARG A 64 -18.02 24.40 11.76
C ARG A 64 -18.34 25.10 13.07
N GLY A 65 -17.43 25.08 14.05
CA GLY A 65 -17.66 25.74 15.32
C GLY A 65 -16.53 25.52 16.33
N PRO A 66 -16.54 26.25 17.45
CA PRO A 66 -15.62 26.01 18.53
C PRO A 66 -15.86 24.64 19.16
N ILE A 67 -14.78 24.01 19.60
CA ILE A 67 -14.84 22.73 20.31
C ILE A 67 -15.32 22.96 21.74
N TYR A 68 -16.12 22.03 22.22
CA TYR A 68 -16.57 22.02 23.59
C TYR A 68 -15.41 21.83 24.57
N GLN A 69 -15.15 22.84 25.40
CA GLN A 69 -14.25 22.82 26.53
C GLN A 69 -15.03 23.22 27.78
N PRO A 70 -15.03 22.39 28.83
CA PRO A 70 -15.73 22.70 30.09
C PRO A 70 -15.34 24.03 30.74
N LYS A 71 -14.14 24.57 30.46
CA LYS A 71 -13.69 25.88 30.97
C LYS A 71 -14.35 27.07 30.28
N ASP A 72 -14.83 26.91 29.05
CA ASP A 72 -15.33 28.01 28.22
C ASP A 72 -16.79 28.34 28.57
N ALA A 73 -17.23 29.53 28.16
CA ALA A 73 -18.61 29.99 28.28
C ALA A 73 -19.31 29.87 26.92
N TYR A 74 -20.56 29.41 26.93
CA TYR A 74 -21.36 29.22 25.71
C TYR A 74 -22.69 29.94 25.81
N GLU A 75 -23.14 30.53 24.70
CA GLU A 75 -24.39 31.26 24.60
C GLU A 75 -25.51 30.41 23.97
N ILE A 76 -26.77 30.74 24.28
CA ILE A 76 -27.94 30.08 23.69
C ILE A 76 -27.99 30.40 22.19
N GLY A 77 -28.07 29.35 21.36
CA GLY A 77 -28.02 29.43 19.89
C GLY A 77 -26.64 29.18 19.29
N GLN A 78 -25.59 29.04 20.11
CA GLN A 78 -24.25 28.75 19.64
C GLN A 78 -24.10 27.27 19.24
N GLN A 79 -23.46 27.02 18.11
CA GLN A 79 -23.05 25.67 17.69
C GLN A 79 -21.69 25.34 18.27
N VAL A 80 -21.58 24.16 18.90
CA VAL A 80 -20.38 23.69 19.57
C VAL A 80 -20.14 22.24 19.17
N ILE A 81 -18.89 21.89 18.91
CA ILE A 81 -18.50 20.56 18.46
C ILE A 81 -18.11 19.72 19.66
N PHE A 82 -18.60 18.47 19.73
CA PHE A 82 -18.30 17.55 20.83
C PHE A 82 -17.39 16.40 20.35
N PRO A 83 -16.08 16.43 20.63
CA PRO A 83 -15.14 15.40 20.18
C PRO A 83 -15.40 14.01 20.78
N VAL A 84 -16.05 13.95 21.95
CA VAL A 84 -16.38 12.69 22.65
C VAL A 84 -17.50 11.91 21.94
N PHE A 85 -18.29 12.59 21.10
CA PHE A 85 -19.36 11.99 20.30
C PHE A 85 -19.02 12.08 18.82
N ASP A 86 -17.84 11.62 18.42
CA ASP A 86 -17.42 11.56 17.00
C ASP A 86 -17.58 12.90 16.25
N TYR A 87 -17.29 14.02 16.93
CA TYR A 87 -17.42 15.39 16.41
C TYR A 87 -18.85 15.83 16.05
N THR A 88 -19.86 15.25 16.70
CA THR A 88 -21.23 15.71 16.50
C THR A 88 -21.36 17.19 16.85
N VAL A 89 -21.98 17.95 15.95
CA VAL A 89 -22.33 19.36 16.16
C VAL A 89 -23.58 19.43 17.03
N GLY A 90 -23.50 20.17 18.13
CA GLY A 90 -24.62 20.42 19.02
C GLY A 90 -24.95 21.90 19.10
N THR A 91 -26.23 22.24 19.18
CA THR A 91 -26.69 23.63 19.37
C THR A 91 -27.10 23.84 20.82
N VAL A 92 -26.61 24.89 21.47
CA VAL A 92 -26.97 25.21 22.86
C VAL A 92 -28.40 25.76 22.89
N THR A 93 -29.32 25.06 23.56
CA THR A 93 -30.74 25.43 23.67
C THR A 93 -31.10 26.07 25.00
N GLY A 94 -30.27 25.91 26.04
CA GLY A 94 -30.50 26.51 27.35
C GLY A 94 -29.25 26.54 28.22
N THR A 95 -29.26 27.41 29.22
CA THR A 95 -28.19 27.49 30.24
C THR A 95 -28.82 27.60 31.63
N ARG A 96 -28.29 26.87 32.61
CA ARG A 96 -28.74 26.90 34.01
C ARG A 96 -27.54 26.93 34.97
N PRO A 97 -27.61 27.68 36.08
CA PRO A 97 -26.55 27.66 37.08
C PRO A 97 -26.51 26.31 37.80
N GLY A 98 -25.30 25.77 37.98
CA GLY A 98 -24.99 24.55 38.72
C GLY A 98 -24.05 24.82 39.88
N ARG A 99 -24.15 24.03 40.95
CA ARG A 99 -23.26 24.13 42.10
C ARG A 99 -22.84 22.75 42.55
N SER A 100 -21.54 22.51 42.60
CA SER A 100 -20.96 21.27 43.12
C SER A 100 -20.07 21.59 44.33
N PRO A 101 -20.15 20.81 45.43
CA PRO A 101 -19.23 20.96 46.57
C PRO A 101 -17.75 20.87 46.18
N ASP A 102 -17.42 20.10 45.14
CA ASP A 102 -16.04 19.81 44.73
C ASP A 102 -15.48 20.82 43.70
N TYR A 103 -16.35 21.43 42.89
CA TYR A 103 -15.95 22.29 41.75
C TYR A 103 -16.48 23.73 41.83
N GLY A 104 -17.24 24.08 42.88
CA GLY A 104 -17.78 25.42 43.07
C GLY A 104 -19.01 25.71 42.20
N GLU A 105 -19.16 26.97 41.79
CA GLU A 105 -20.21 27.42 40.88
C GLU A 105 -19.78 27.20 39.43
N PHE A 106 -20.65 26.57 38.63
CA PHE A 106 -20.43 26.33 37.20
C PHE A 106 -21.76 26.49 36.45
N THR A 107 -21.72 26.57 35.12
CA THR A 107 -22.94 26.71 34.30
C THR A 107 -23.23 25.41 33.56
N VAL A 108 -24.43 24.86 33.67
CA VAL A 108 -24.87 23.72 32.87
C VAL A 108 -25.50 24.23 31.59
N ILE A 109 -24.98 23.80 30.44
CA ILE A 109 -25.55 24.06 29.13
C ILE A 109 -26.38 22.86 28.69
N GLN A 110 -27.53 23.12 28.10
CA GLN A 110 -28.37 22.11 27.46
C GLN A 110 -28.11 22.19 25.96
N VAL A 111 -27.74 21.07 25.36
CA VAL A 111 -27.30 20.98 23.97
C VAL A 111 -28.17 19.98 23.23
N GLU A 112 -28.75 20.42 22.13
CA GLU A 112 -29.51 19.60 21.20
C GLU A 112 -28.59 19.18 20.03
N PHE A 113 -28.46 17.87 19.81
CA PHE A 113 -27.72 17.30 18.69
C PHE A 113 -28.65 17.13 17.47
N GLU A 114 -28.06 16.96 16.28
CA GLU A 114 -28.82 16.74 15.04
C GLU A 114 -29.77 15.53 15.09
N ASP A 115 -29.45 14.53 15.92
CA ASP A 115 -30.29 13.35 16.16
C ASP A 115 -31.55 13.64 17.01
N GLY A 116 -31.79 14.91 17.38
CA GLY A 116 -32.89 15.34 18.25
C GLY A 116 -32.71 14.97 19.73
N GLN A 117 -31.56 14.41 20.09
CA GLN A 117 -31.22 14.12 21.48
C GLN A 117 -30.75 15.40 22.17
N VAL A 118 -31.34 15.66 23.35
CA VAL A 118 -30.94 16.78 24.20
C VAL A 118 -30.13 16.24 25.38
N ARG A 119 -28.90 16.75 25.56
CA ARG A 119 -28.02 16.37 26.68
C ARG A 119 -27.52 17.61 27.41
N GLU A 120 -27.16 17.43 28.68
CA GLU A 120 -26.64 18.49 29.53
C GLU A 120 -25.13 18.36 29.72
N PHE A 121 -24.40 19.48 29.64
CA PHE A 121 -22.95 19.54 29.79
C PHE A 121 -22.53 20.69 30.72
N ALA A 122 -21.39 20.57 31.38
CA ALA A 122 -20.89 21.56 32.35
C ALA A 122 -19.86 22.54 31.73
N SER A 123 -20.25 23.81 31.60
CA SER A 123 -19.45 24.96 31.16
C SER A 123 -18.96 25.81 32.34
N GLN A 124 -17.96 26.67 32.09
CA GLN A 124 -17.32 27.52 33.10
C GLN A 124 -16.81 26.77 34.35
N LEU A 125 -16.40 25.51 34.18
CA LEU A 125 -15.91 24.68 35.28
C LEU A 125 -14.51 25.14 35.70
N GLN A 126 -14.32 25.46 36.98
CA GLN A 126 -13.02 25.86 37.51
C GLN A 126 -12.18 24.64 37.89
N GLY A 127 -11.00 24.53 37.27
CA GLY A 127 -10.04 23.44 37.51
C GLY A 127 -9.57 22.75 36.24
N ASP A 128 -8.53 21.93 36.35
CA ASP A 128 -8.07 21.10 35.24
C ASP A 128 -9.07 19.96 34.97
N HIS A 129 -9.62 19.93 33.76
CA HIS A 129 -10.50 18.88 33.30
C HIS A 129 -9.84 18.13 32.15
N LYS A 130 -10.01 16.80 32.09
CA LYS A 130 -9.46 15.92 31.03
C LYS A 130 -9.91 16.27 29.60
N LEU A 131 -10.91 17.15 29.47
CA LEU A 131 -11.47 17.61 28.19
C LEU A 131 -11.02 19.03 27.85
N ASN A 132 -10.39 19.75 28.77
CA ASN A 132 -9.81 21.06 28.47
C ASN A 132 -8.54 20.84 27.66
N LEU A 133 -8.45 21.51 26.53
CA LEU A 133 -7.23 21.51 25.73
C LEU A 133 -6.31 22.61 26.27
N PRO A 134 -5.01 22.33 26.45
CA PRO A 134 -4.04 23.38 26.73
C PRO A 134 -3.98 24.33 25.53
N GLU A 135 -3.84 25.62 25.82
CA GLU A 135 -3.82 26.66 24.78
C GLU A 135 -2.66 26.41 23.80
N GLY A 136 -2.97 26.40 22.49
CA GLY A 136 -1.98 26.21 21.43
C GLY A 136 -1.70 24.77 21.02
N GLN A 137 -2.41 23.77 21.56
CA GLN A 137 -2.35 22.41 21.01
C GLN A 137 -3.12 22.33 19.69
N ASP A 138 -2.39 21.96 18.63
CA ASP A 138 -3.02 21.51 17.40
C ASP A 138 -3.64 20.14 17.63
N LEU A 139 -4.97 20.10 17.56
CA LEU A 139 -5.75 18.88 17.72
C LEU A 139 -5.47 17.84 16.65
N LEU A 140 -4.98 18.30 15.50
CA LEU A 140 -4.55 17.46 14.41
C LEU A 140 -3.14 16.89 14.64
N ALA A 141 -2.34 17.48 15.53
CA ALA A 141 -1.00 17.00 15.86
C ALA A 141 -0.99 16.36 17.26
N GLN A 142 -1.64 15.18 17.39
CA GLN A 142 -1.48 14.37 18.59
C GLN A 142 -0.12 13.64 18.54
N PRO A 143 0.68 13.67 19.62
CA PRO A 143 2.02 13.10 19.63
C PRO A 143 2.06 11.57 19.56
N ASP A 144 0.95 10.88 19.82
CA ASP A 144 0.86 9.42 19.83
C ASP A 144 0.28 8.84 18.51
N LEU A 145 0.18 9.65 17.45
CA LEU A 145 -0.33 9.19 16.16
C LEU A 145 0.77 8.51 15.36
N LEU A 146 0.47 7.32 14.85
CA LEU A 146 1.34 6.64 13.89
C LEU A 146 1.35 7.42 12.58
N THR A 147 2.55 7.63 12.05
CA THR A 147 2.77 8.20 10.73
C THR A 147 2.27 7.25 9.64
N PRO A 148 1.95 7.75 8.43
CA PRO A 148 1.56 6.89 7.31
C PRO A 148 2.60 5.80 7.00
N ALA A 149 3.89 6.09 7.18
CA ALA A 149 4.96 5.12 7.01
C ALA A 149 4.91 4.00 8.06
N GLU A 150 4.66 4.33 9.33
CA GLU A 150 4.50 3.32 10.40
C GLU A 150 3.23 2.50 10.20
N LEU A 151 2.14 3.11 9.74
CA LEU A 151 0.92 2.39 9.36
C LEU A 151 1.16 1.44 8.19
N HIS A 152 1.97 1.85 7.21
CA HIS A 152 2.38 0.99 6.10
C HIS A 152 3.25 -0.19 6.58
N GLU A 153 4.16 0.01 7.53
CA GLU A 153 4.94 -1.09 8.09
C GLU A 153 4.07 -2.14 8.81
N LEU A 154 3.00 -1.69 9.48
CA LEU A 154 2.09 -2.58 10.23
C LEU A 154 1.01 -3.24 9.37
N HIS A 155 0.49 -2.52 8.37
CA HIS A 155 -0.71 -2.90 7.61
C HIS A 155 -0.52 -2.92 6.10
N GLY A 156 0.66 -2.54 5.60
CA GLY A 156 0.98 -2.46 4.17
C GLY A 156 0.69 -3.76 3.43
N ALA A 157 1.09 -4.91 3.98
CA ALA A 157 0.86 -6.22 3.34
C ALA A 157 -0.64 -6.50 3.04
N VAL A 158 -1.55 -6.11 3.94
CA VAL A 158 -3.00 -6.29 3.74
C VAL A 158 -3.52 -5.36 2.66
N VAL A 159 -3.04 -4.11 2.66
CA VAL A 159 -3.40 -3.10 1.66
C VAL A 159 -2.85 -3.48 0.29
N GLU A 160 -1.61 -3.94 0.22
CA GLU A 160 -0.96 -4.44 -1.00
C GLU A 160 -1.76 -5.59 -1.62
N GLU A 161 -2.12 -6.61 -0.85
CA GLU A 161 -2.89 -7.75 -1.38
C GLU A 161 -4.25 -7.30 -1.95
N ALA A 162 -4.97 -6.47 -1.20
CA ALA A 162 -6.25 -5.91 -1.65
C ALA A 162 -6.08 -5.05 -2.92
N LEU A 163 -5.01 -4.27 -2.97
CA LEU A 163 -4.71 -3.38 -4.10
C LEU A 163 -4.30 -4.16 -5.35
N LEU A 164 -3.45 -5.18 -5.21
CA LEU A 164 -3.04 -6.05 -6.32
C LEU A 164 -4.24 -6.75 -6.95
N ASN A 165 -5.22 -7.18 -6.15
CA ASN A 165 -6.44 -7.79 -6.67
C ASN A 165 -7.29 -6.77 -7.44
N ALA A 166 -7.45 -5.56 -6.91
CA ALA A 166 -8.20 -4.49 -7.59
C ALA A 166 -7.52 -4.04 -8.89
N LEU A 167 -6.20 -3.80 -8.88
CA LEU A 167 -5.45 -3.35 -10.07
C LEU A 167 -5.41 -4.38 -11.19
N ARG A 168 -5.52 -5.68 -10.88
CA ARG A 168 -5.61 -6.74 -11.90
C ARG A 168 -6.93 -6.73 -12.66
N GLU A 169 -8.01 -6.26 -12.04
CA GLU A 169 -9.32 -6.15 -12.68
C GLU A 169 -9.40 -4.92 -13.62
N GLU A 170 -8.53 -3.93 -13.41
CA GLU A 170 -8.48 -2.69 -14.18
C GLU A 170 -7.63 -2.82 -15.45
N GLU A 171 -8.26 -2.68 -16.63
CA GLU A 171 -7.56 -2.83 -17.92
C GLU A 171 -6.48 -1.75 -18.18
N GLY A 172 -6.62 -0.59 -17.52
CA GLY A 172 -5.73 0.57 -17.67
C GLY A 172 -4.35 0.38 -17.01
N PHE A 173 -4.20 -0.62 -16.14
CA PHE A 173 -2.95 -0.91 -15.45
C PHE A 173 -2.27 -2.12 -16.06
N VAL A 174 -0.94 -2.08 -16.06
CA VAL A 174 -0.08 -3.18 -16.49
C VAL A 174 0.94 -3.49 -15.41
N THR A 175 1.36 -4.75 -15.35
CA THR A 175 2.40 -5.19 -14.42
C THR A 175 3.51 -5.93 -15.13
N PHE A 176 4.74 -5.68 -14.71
CA PHE A 176 5.93 -6.42 -15.13
C PHE A 176 6.94 -6.45 -13.98
N GLY A 177 7.50 -7.63 -13.67
CA GLY A 177 8.52 -7.78 -12.61
C GLY A 177 8.03 -7.33 -11.22
N GLY A 178 6.74 -7.50 -10.93
CA GLY A 178 6.12 -7.06 -9.67
C GLY A 178 5.87 -5.56 -9.56
N ARG A 179 6.24 -4.76 -10.56
CA ARG A 179 5.95 -3.32 -10.62
C ARG A 179 4.71 -3.04 -11.46
N TRP A 180 4.08 -1.89 -11.23
CA TRP A 180 2.85 -1.46 -11.87
C TRP A 180 3.00 -0.13 -12.56
N PHE A 181 2.36 0.02 -13.72
CA PHE A 181 2.35 1.25 -14.50
C PHE A 181 1.06 1.38 -15.33
N LEU A 182 0.87 2.54 -15.96
CA LEU A 182 -0.28 2.81 -16.82
C LEU A 182 -0.04 2.33 -18.25
N ARG A 183 -1.01 1.59 -18.80
CA ARG A 183 -0.96 1.05 -20.17
C ARG A 183 -0.80 2.15 -21.21
N ASP A 184 -1.56 3.24 -21.07
CA ASP A 184 -1.63 4.32 -22.05
C ASP A 184 -0.35 5.17 -22.10
N LEU A 185 0.50 5.07 -21.08
CA LEU A 185 1.77 5.80 -20.99
C LEU A 185 2.97 4.93 -21.40
N LEU A 186 2.77 3.68 -21.80
CA LEU A 186 3.85 2.84 -22.29
C LEU A 186 4.43 3.39 -23.59
N VAL A 187 5.73 3.23 -23.75
CA VAL A 187 6.39 3.49 -25.03
C VAL A 187 5.88 2.47 -26.05
N PRO A 188 5.32 2.88 -27.19
CA PRO A 188 4.79 1.95 -28.17
C PRO A 188 5.94 1.14 -28.78
N ILE A 189 5.94 -0.16 -28.57
CA ILE A 189 6.88 -1.10 -29.20
C ILE A 189 6.13 -1.80 -30.34
N ASP A 190 6.53 -1.51 -31.57
CA ASP A 190 5.93 -2.13 -32.76
C ASP A 190 6.68 -3.40 -33.17
N LEU A 191 6.10 -4.12 -34.14
CA LEU A 191 6.72 -5.33 -34.69
C LEU A 191 8.10 -5.04 -35.28
N GLY A 192 8.34 -3.84 -35.82
CA GLY A 192 9.63 -3.44 -36.37
C GLY A 192 10.72 -3.44 -35.29
N ARG A 193 10.46 -2.80 -34.15
CA ARG A 193 11.34 -2.79 -32.97
C ARG A 193 11.56 -4.19 -32.40
N LEU A 194 10.52 -5.02 -32.34
CA LEU A 194 10.67 -6.41 -31.91
C LEU A 194 11.56 -7.23 -32.86
N ASN A 195 11.48 -6.98 -34.17
CA ASN A 195 12.37 -7.62 -35.14
C ASN A 195 13.83 -7.15 -35.01
N ILE A 196 14.05 -5.88 -34.69
CA ILE A 196 15.39 -5.37 -34.37
C ILE A 196 15.94 -6.06 -33.12
N ALA A 197 15.13 -6.18 -32.07
CA ALA A 197 15.50 -6.91 -30.86
C ALA A 197 15.86 -8.39 -31.16
N GLU A 198 15.07 -9.08 -31.98
CA GLU A 198 15.38 -10.45 -32.42
C GLU A 198 16.73 -10.50 -33.14
N ALA A 199 16.97 -9.61 -34.10
CA ALA A 199 18.21 -9.56 -34.85
C ALA A 199 19.42 -9.30 -33.94
N LEU A 200 19.27 -8.47 -32.91
CA LEU A 200 20.33 -8.20 -31.93
C LEU A 200 20.70 -9.45 -31.14
N VAL A 201 19.72 -10.22 -30.67
CA VAL A 201 20.01 -11.49 -29.98
C VAL A 201 20.71 -12.47 -30.92
N GLU A 202 20.27 -12.55 -32.17
CA GLU A 202 20.85 -13.45 -33.17
C GLU A 202 22.30 -13.09 -33.52
N ILE A 203 22.59 -11.81 -33.78
CA ILE A 203 23.93 -11.31 -34.09
C ILE A 203 24.89 -11.53 -32.90
N ASN A 204 24.43 -11.28 -31.68
CA ASN A 204 25.25 -11.45 -30.49
C ASN A 204 25.39 -12.92 -30.07
N SER A 205 24.46 -13.78 -30.50
CA SER A 205 24.43 -15.22 -30.17
C SER A 205 24.54 -15.49 -28.66
N ARG A 206 23.96 -14.60 -27.84
CA ARG A 206 23.90 -14.70 -26.38
C ARG A 206 22.63 -14.04 -25.85
N PRO A 207 22.15 -14.40 -24.65
CA PRO A 207 21.11 -13.66 -23.94
C PRO A 207 21.55 -12.21 -23.69
N LEU A 208 20.62 -11.27 -23.85
CA LEU A 208 20.88 -9.83 -23.71
C LEU A 208 19.99 -9.22 -22.63
N PRO A 209 20.54 -8.37 -21.74
CA PRO A 209 19.73 -7.59 -20.83
C PRO A 209 18.95 -6.51 -21.57
N THR A 210 17.81 -6.10 -21.02
CA THR A 210 16.89 -5.13 -21.65
C THR A 210 17.58 -3.81 -22.06
N ALA A 211 18.51 -3.33 -21.25
CA ALA A 211 19.25 -2.08 -21.49
C ALA A 211 20.15 -2.15 -22.74
N GLU A 212 20.64 -3.33 -23.13
CA GLU A 212 21.49 -3.49 -24.32
C GLU A 212 20.71 -3.34 -25.64
N PHE A 213 19.38 -3.45 -25.62
CA PHE A 213 18.56 -3.22 -26.82
C PHE A 213 18.30 -1.74 -27.10
N LEU A 214 18.20 -0.90 -26.05
CA LEU A 214 17.72 0.48 -26.16
C LEU A 214 18.46 1.34 -27.19
N PRO A 215 19.81 1.30 -27.30
CA PRO A 215 20.56 2.15 -28.23
C PRO A 215 20.20 1.92 -29.70
N GLU A 216 19.74 0.72 -30.04
CA GLU A 216 19.49 0.28 -31.42
C GLU A 216 18.00 0.38 -31.81
N LEU A 217 17.10 0.56 -30.83
CA LEU A 217 15.64 0.58 -31.04
C LEU A 217 15.07 1.96 -31.41
N ASP A 218 15.90 3.01 -31.39
CA ASP A 218 15.54 4.40 -31.70
C ASP A 218 14.23 4.81 -30.98
N LEU A 219 14.24 4.66 -29.65
CA LEU A 219 13.12 5.02 -28.78
C LEU A 219 13.11 6.53 -28.50
N PRO A 220 11.93 7.15 -28.25
CA PRO A 220 11.84 8.58 -27.97
C PRO A 220 12.72 9.01 -26.79
N ALA A 221 13.66 9.93 -27.03
CA ALA A 221 14.63 10.40 -26.04
C ALA A 221 13.99 11.23 -24.91
N GLU A 222 12.76 11.68 -25.10
CA GLU A 222 11.97 12.40 -24.09
C GLU A 222 11.49 11.47 -22.96
N THR A 223 11.55 10.15 -23.17
CA THR A 223 11.10 9.16 -22.18
C THR A 223 12.26 8.74 -21.28
N SER A 224 11.99 8.58 -19.99
CA SER A 224 12.98 8.06 -19.05
C SER A 224 13.44 6.65 -19.44
N GLU A 225 14.72 6.35 -19.20
CA GLU A 225 15.28 5.02 -19.49
C GLU A 225 14.52 3.91 -18.73
N GLU A 226 14.11 4.16 -17.48
CA GLU A 226 13.33 3.21 -16.69
C GLU A 226 11.99 2.85 -17.37
N LEU A 227 11.29 3.83 -17.94
CA LEU A 227 10.03 3.58 -18.64
C LEU A 227 10.26 2.90 -20.00
N GLN A 228 11.34 3.23 -20.71
CA GLN A 228 11.72 2.50 -21.92
C GLN A 228 12.02 1.02 -21.63
N ILE A 229 12.79 0.74 -20.57
CA ILE A 229 13.09 -0.62 -20.11
C ILE A 229 11.80 -1.36 -19.74
N PHE A 230 10.93 -0.73 -18.95
CA PHE A 230 9.66 -1.35 -18.54
C PHE A 230 8.77 -1.66 -19.74
N SER A 231 8.63 -0.71 -20.67
CA SER A 231 7.80 -0.88 -21.87
C SER A 231 8.36 -1.97 -22.79
N LEU A 232 9.67 -2.03 -22.98
CA LEU A 232 10.32 -3.06 -23.78
C LEU A 232 10.18 -4.44 -23.14
N ASN A 233 10.42 -4.55 -21.84
CA ASN A 233 10.22 -5.79 -21.10
C ASN A 233 8.79 -6.33 -21.21
N TYR A 234 7.81 -5.44 -21.05
CA TYR A 234 6.41 -5.79 -21.19
C TYR A 234 6.09 -6.29 -22.61
N ALA A 235 6.63 -5.63 -23.64
CA ALA A 235 6.45 -6.04 -25.03
C ALA A 235 7.15 -7.38 -25.36
N LEU A 236 8.37 -7.60 -24.86
CA LEU A 236 9.11 -8.85 -25.05
C LEU A 236 8.44 -10.02 -24.33
N GLN A 237 7.87 -9.81 -23.15
CA GLN A 237 7.12 -10.84 -22.42
C GLN A 237 5.87 -11.30 -23.18
N ALA A 238 5.22 -10.37 -23.89
CA ALA A 238 4.03 -10.65 -24.68
C ALA A 238 4.32 -11.34 -26.03
N ASP A 239 5.59 -11.39 -26.47
CA ASP A 239 5.99 -11.98 -27.75
C ASP A 239 6.58 -13.39 -27.54
N ASP A 240 5.93 -14.39 -28.16
CA ASP A 240 6.28 -15.81 -28.02
C ASP A 240 7.69 -16.18 -28.49
N ARG A 241 8.37 -15.32 -29.29
CA ARG A 241 9.73 -15.60 -29.77
C ARG A 241 10.76 -15.49 -28.65
N PHE A 242 10.48 -14.64 -27.66
CA PHE A 242 11.42 -14.31 -26.61
C PHE A 242 11.18 -15.16 -25.37
N ASP A 243 12.26 -15.35 -24.61
CA ASP A 243 12.23 -16.00 -23.32
C ASP A 243 13.07 -15.21 -22.33
N ASN A 244 12.57 -15.04 -21.11
CA ASN A 244 13.32 -14.39 -20.05
C ASN A 244 14.10 -15.47 -19.30
N VAL A 245 15.40 -15.51 -19.54
CA VAL A 245 16.35 -16.45 -18.92
C VAL A 245 17.13 -15.82 -17.78
N GLY A 246 16.73 -14.63 -17.32
CA GLY A 246 17.34 -13.95 -16.21
C GLY A 246 16.92 -14.52 -14.85
N ASP A 247 17.79 -14.33 -13.86
CA ASP A 247 17.66 -14.74 -12.47
C ASP A 247 17.56 -13.52 -11.53
N GLU A 248 17.03 -13.72 -10.32
CA GLU A 248 17.02 -12.72 -9.23
C GLU A 248 16.47 -11.33 -9.62
N GLY A 249 15.48 -11.28 -10.52
CA GLY A 249 14.87 -10.03 -10.98
C GLY A 249 15.65 -9.31 -12.08
N ARG A 250 16.76 -9.88 -12.57
CA ARG A 250 17.41 -9.45 -13.82
C ARG A 250 16.57 -9.92 -15.00
N ASN A 251 16.29 -9.03 -15.94
CA ASN A 251 15.57 -9.37 -17.16
C ASN A 251 16.60 -9.56 -18.27
N ILE A 252 16.80 -10.82 -18.65
CA ILE A 252 17.75 -11.21 -19.70
C ILE A 252 16.97 -11.99 -20.74
N TRP A 253 16.94 -11.47 -21.96
CA TRP A 253 16.09 -11.99 -23.03
C TRP A 253 16.91 -12.82 -24.01
N TYR A 254 16.34 -13.96 -24.40
CA TYR A 254 16.89 -14.83 -25.43
C TYR A 254 15.80 -15.31 -26.39
N LEU A 255 16.19 -15.94 -27.49
CA LEU A 255 15.25 -16.45 -28.49
C LEU A 255 14.94 -17.92 -28.23
N ARG A 256 13.66 -18.26 -28.08
CA ARG A 256 13.20 -19.63 -27.83
C ARG A 256 13.68 -20.63 -28.88
N ARG A 257 13.72 -20.21 -30.16
CA ARG A 257 14.19 -21.05 -31.26
C ARG A 257 15.69 -21.37 -31.21
N LEU A 258 16.47 -20.57 -30.47
CA LEU A 258 17.91 -20.77 -30.29
C LEU A 258 18.22 -21.44 -28.94
N THR A 259 17.19 -21.71 -28.13
CA THR A 259 17.35 -22.42 -26.87
C THR A 259 17.87 -23.83 -27.15
N PRO A 260 18.97 -24.27 -26.51
CA PRO A 260 19.51 -25.61 -26.73
C PRO A 260 18.51 -26.71 -26.38
N GLU A 261 18.47 -27.77 -27.18
CA GLU A 261 17.58 -28.93 -26.96
C GLU A 261 17.65 -29.49 -25.53
N PRO A 262 18.83 -29.65 -24.88
CA PRO A 262 18.89 -30.16 -23.50
C PRO A 262 18.22 -29.27 -22.45
N VAL A 263 17.97 -27.99 -22.74
CA VAL A 263 17.25 -27.08 -21.84
C VAL A 263 15.74 -27.24 -22.03
N VAL A 264 15.29 -27.45 -23.27
CA VAL A 264 13.87 -27.67 -23.60
C VAL A 264 13.42 -29.08 -23.19
N SER A 265 14.26 -30.07 -23.47
CA SER A 265 14.07 -31.47 -23.10
C SER A 265 15.29 -31.93 -22.30
N PRO A 266 15.23 -31.87 -20.96
CA PRO A 266 16.28 -32.38 -20.09
C PRO A 266 16.70 -33.81 -20.49
N PRO A 267 18.01 -34.08 -20.63
CA PRO A 267 18.52 -35.42 -20.88
C PRO A 267 17.99 -36.41 -19.84
N ASP A 268 17.76 -37.67 -20.24
CA ASP A 268 17.22 -38.69 -19.33
C ASP A 268 18.07 -38.89 -18.07
N VAL A 269 19.39 -38.67 -18.15
CA VAL A 269 20.31 -38.74 -17.01
C VAL A 269 20.07 -37.66 -15.94
N LEU A 270 19.38 -36.56 -16.30
CA LEU A 270 18.99 -35.49 -15.39
C LEU A 270 17.52 -35.58 -14.97
N LYS A 271 16.75 -36.53 -15.52
CA LYS A 271 15.39 -36.80 -15.05
C LYS A 271 15.46 -37.59 -13.76
N LEU A 272 15.25 -36.90 -12.64
CA LEU A 272 15.15 -37.52 -11.33
C LEU A 272 13.81 -38.28 -11.23
N GLU A 273 13.87 -39.61 -11.13
CA GLU A 273 12.72 -40.40 -10.68
C GLU A 273 12.68 -40.33 -9.15
N ILE A 274 11.83 -39.44 -8.61
CA ILE A 274 11.63 -39.32 -7.17
C ILE A 274 10.70 -40.45 -6.73
N GLU A 275 11.25 -41.48 -6.09
CA GLU A 275 10.44 -42.49 -5.40
C GLU A 275 9.93 -41.91 -4.07
N PRO A 276 8.63 -42.03 -3.76
CA PRO A 276 8.11 -41.57 -2.48
C PRO A 276 8.70 -42.42 -1.34
N TYR A 277 9.38 -41.76 -0.40
CA TYR A 277 9.96 -42.40 0.79
C TYR A 277 9.36 -41.82 2.08
N ASP A 278 9.32 -42.63 3.14
CA ASP A 278 8.95 -42.14 4.48
C ASP A 278 10.18 -41.54 5.17
N ARG A 279 10.21 -40.21 5.30
CA ARG A 279 11.31 -39.48 5.97
C ARG A 279 11.53 -39.95 7.42
N LYS A 280 10.50 -40.46 8.09
CA LYS A 280 10.62 -41.01 9.47
C LYS A 280 11.41 -42.32 9.53
N ALA A 281 11.59 -42.98 8.40
CA ALA A 281 12.37 -44.20 8.28
C ALA A 281 13.87 -43.92 7.99
N ILE A 282 14.25 -42.66 7.77
CA ILE A 282 15.65 -42.25 7.55
C ILE A 282 16.35 -42.07 8.91
N SER A 283 17.57 -42.57 9.03
CA SER A 283 18.38 -42.38 10.24
C SER A 283 18.81 -40.92 10.42
N GLU A 284 19.04 -40.50 11.67
CA GLU A 284 19.50 -39.13 11.97
C GLU A 284 20.81 -38.75 11.24
N GLU A 285 21.71 -39.72 11.06
CA GLU A 285 22.98 -39.53 10.34
C GLU A 285 22.75 -39.22 8.85
N LEU A 286 21.79 -39.88 8.20
CA LEU A 286 21.47 -39.65 6.79
C LEU A 286 20.69 -38.35 6.59
N LEU A 287 19.83 -37.97 7.55
CA LEU A 287 19.17 -36.66 7.55
C LEU A 287 20.17 -35.50 7.72
N LEU A 288 21.27 -35.72 8.44
CA LEU A 288 22.34 -34.73 8.53
C LEU A 288 23.04 -34.52 7.19
N ILE A 289 23.30 -35.60 6.45
CA ILE A 289 23.89 -35.55 5.11
C ILE A 289 22.91 -34.92 4.13
N GLU A 290 21.62 -35.29 4.17
CA GLU A 290 20.54 -34.67 3.35
C GLU A 290 20.58 -33.14 3.49
N ARG A 291 20.72 -32.64 4.72
CA ARG A 291 20.82 -31.20 5.01
C ARG A 291 22.15 -30.58 4.55
N GLU A 292 23.24 -31.34 4.50
CA GLU A 292 24.56 -30.85 4.08
C GLU A 292 24.66 -30.73 2.55
N ILE A 293 23.99 -31.63 1.82
CA ILE A 293 23.99 -31.66 0.34
C ILE A 293 22.79 -30.89 -0.26
N ASP A 294 21.99 -30.26 0.58
CA ASP A 294 20.81 -29.49 0.20
C ASP A 294 21.17 -28.32 -0.74
N ASP A 295 20.51 -28.24 -1.89
CA ASP A 295 20.74 -27.20 -2.90
C ASP A 295 19.44 -26.60 -3.45
N GLU A 296 19.55 -25.74 -4.45
CA GLU A 296 18.41 -25.05 -5.09
C GLU A 296 17.44 -25.99 -5.81
N GLY A 297 17.82 -27.26 -6.03
CA GLY A 297 16.99 -28.30 -6.63
C GLY A 297 16.29 -29.21 -5.62
N SER A 298 16.60 -29.10 -4.32
CA SER A 298 15.89 -29.81 -3.26
C SER A 298 14.46 -29.31 -3.09
N GLY A 299 13.50 -30.22 -2.97
CA GLY A 299 12.10 -29.86 -2.71
C GLY A 299 11.87 -29.23 -1.34
N GLU A 300 10.81 -28.43 -1.20
CA GLU A 300 10.45 -27.71 0.04
C GLU A 300 10.34 -28.61 1.29
N GLU A 301 10.06 -29.90 1.13
CA GLU A 301 9.93 -30.83 2.27
C GLU A 301 11.26 -31.10 3.00
N VAL A 302 12.42 -30.88 2.35
CA VAL A 302 13.74 -31.03 2.97
C VAL A 302 14.02 -29.85 3.93
N MET A 303 13.39 -28.70 3.70
CA MET A 303 13.54 -27.46 4.44
C MET A 303 12.92 -27.58 5.84
N GLY A 304 13.72 -28.04 6.82
CA GLY A 304 13.43 -27.78 8.23
C GLY A 304 13.39 -26.26 8.52
N PRO A 305 12.86 -25.82 9.67
CA PRO A 305 12.55 -24.41 9.99
C PRO A 305 13.79 -23.50 10.22
N SER A 306 14.87 -23.72 9.49
CA SER A 306 16.19 -23.15 9.75
C SER A 306 16.78 -22.48 8.51
N ARG A 307 16.05 -21.52 7.93
CA ARG A 307 16.68 -20.29 7.42
C ARG A 307 15.99 -19.11 8.12
N PRO A 308 16.70 -18.25 8.85
CA PRO A 308 16.22 -16.88 8.96
C PRO A 308 16.25 -16.30 7.55
N LEU A 309 15.19 -15.57 7.20
CA LEU A 309 15.14 -14.67 6.05
C LEU A 309 16.42 -13.82 5.96
#